data_AF-A0A3D4T526-F1
#
_entry.id   AF-A0A3D4T526-F1
#
_cell.length_a   1.000
_cell.length_b   1.000
_cell.length_c   1.000
_cell.angle_alpha   90.00
_cell.angle_beta   90.00
_cell.angle_gamma   90.00
#
_symmetry.space_group_name_H-M   'P 1'
#
loop_
_entity.id
_entity.type
_entity.pdbx_description
1 polymer ?
#
loop_
_entity_poly.entity_id
_entity_poly.type
_entity_poly.pdbx_seq_one_letter_code
_entity_poly.pdbx_strand_id
1 'polypeptide(L)'
;LSTIVDTTDENGKPTKVPTTIMVDGKNMCVSMKVSGMDARLLVLNGKAYMVLPLLKVYMEMSNEEIGDLDFGNIDIGTKETYIGSSFVKEGSKTYTVDSYKSSDGSVNDYYFLNGKWTRLVVTDGSTKESQEITDFKAGVNSSYFSLKGYTEIDPSTLG
;
A
#
# COMPACT_ATOMS: atom_id res chain seq x y z
N LEU A 1 7.89 -7.25 -1.12
CA LEU A 1 8.18 -6.01 -0.36
C LEU A 1 7.40 -6.05 0.94
N SER A 2 8.03 -5.83 2.09
CA SER A 2 7.31 -5.72 3.37
C SER A 2 7.46 -4.30 3.90
N THR A 3 6.33 -3.66 4.18
CA THR A 3 6.22 -2.26 4.62
C THR A 3 5.49 -2.16 5.95
N ILE A 4 5.76 -1.11 6.70
CA ILE A 4 4.93 -0.68 7.83
C ILE A 4 4.29 0.62 7.38
N VAL A 5 2.96 0.64 7.37
CA VAL A 5 2.20 1.86 7.12
C VAL A 5 1.85 2.46 8.48
N ASP A 6 2.20 3.72 8.69
CA ASP A 6 1.70 4.49 9.81
C ASP A 6 0.31 5.03 9.41
N THR A 7 -0.75 4.50 10.01
CA THR A 7 -2.13 4.99 9.86
C THR A 7 -2.62 5.59 11.16
N THR A 8 -3.78 6.25 11.16
CA THR A 8 -4.48 6.63 12.40
C THR A 8 -5.72 5.78 12.59
N ASP A 9 -5.96 5.28 13.81
CA ASP A 9 -7.21 4.59 14.13
C ASP A 9 -8.42 5.54 14.10
N GLU A 10 -9.62 4.99 14.28
CA GLU A 10 -10.90 5.72 14.34
C GLU A 10 -10.94 6.84 15.41
N ASN A 11 -9.97 6.87 16.33
CA ASN A 11 -9.82 7.89 17.38
C ASN A 11 -8.65 8.86 17.11
N GLY A 12 -8.06 8.82 15.90
CA GLY A 12 -6.94 9.67 15.51
C GLY A 12 -5.61 9.27 16.15
N LYS A 13 -5.50 8.08 16.75
CA LYS A 13 -4.25 7.61 17.35
C LYS A 13 -3.37 6.97 16.29
N PRO A 14 -2.07 7.30 16.21
CA PRO A 14 -1.15 6.64 15.30
C PRO A 14 -1.07 5.13 15.60
N THR A 15 -1.44 4.33 14.61
CA THR A 15 -1.32 2.87 14.59
C THR A 15 -0.37 2.44 13.49
N LYS A 16 0.54 1.53 13.83
CA LYS A 16 1.41 0.89 12.84
C LYS A 16 0.72 -0.35 12.33
N VAL A 17 0.41 -0.40 11.03
CA VAL A 17 -0.14 -1.59 10.38
C VAL A 17 0.97 -2.27 9.59
N PRO A 18 1.41 -3.48 10.00
CA PRO A 18 2.32 -4.28 9.19
C PRO A 18 1.62 -4.69 7.89
N THR A 19 2.21 -4.29 6.76
CA THR A 19 1.68 -4.53 5.43
C THR A 19 2.72 -5.28 4.59
N THR A 20 2.28 -6.27 3.82
CA THR A 20 3.15 -6.97 2.88
C THR A 20 2.62 -6.78 1.47
N ILE A 21 3.42 -6.15 0.62
CA ILE A 21 3.13 -5.89 -0.79
C ILE A 21 3.93 -6.91 -1.63
N MET A 22 3.21 -7.72 -2.39
CA MET A 22 3.79 -8.71 -3.29
C MET A 22 3.39 -8.36 -4.71
N VAL A 23 4.35 -8.38 -5.62
CA VAL A 23 4.16 -8.08 -7.04
C VAL A 23 4.71 -9.24 -7.86
N ASP A 24 3.91 -9.74 -8.79
CA ASP A 24 4.29 -10.78 -9.76
C ASP A 24 3.79 -10.41 -11.16
N GLY A 25 4.69 -9.88 -11.98
CA GLY A 25 4.34 -9.35 -13.30
C GLY A 25 3.30 -8.23 -13.20
N LYS A 26 2.08 -8.50 -13.67
CA LYS A 26 0.94 -7.56 -13.62
C LYS A 26 0.04 -7.76 -12.40
N ASN A 27 0.32 -8.77 -11.58
CA ASN A 27 -0.50 -9.08 -10.41
C ASN A 27 0.12 -8.45 -9.17
N MET A 28 -0.75 -7.98 -8.28
CA MET A 28 -0.36 -7.42 -6.99
C MET A 28 -1.19 -8.04 -5.87
N CYS A 29 -0.58 -8.24 -4.72
CA CYS A 29 -1.25 -8.63 -3.49
C CYS A 29 -0.76 -7.74 -2.35
N VAL A 30 -1.67 -7.04 -1.70
CA VAL A 30 -1.42 -6.32 -0.45
C VAL A 30 -2.05 -7.13 0.68
N SER A 31 -1.25 -7.63 1.61
CA SER A 31 -1.72 -8.38 2.78
C SER A 31 -1.52 -7.55 4.03
N MET A 32 -2.57 -7.42 4.84
CA MET A 32 -2.55 -6.61 6.06
C MET A 32 -3.50 -7.13 7.12
N LYS A 33 -3.42 -6.56 8.32
CA LYS A 33 -4.38 -6.75 9.40
C LYS A 33 -5.23 -5.50 9.54
N VAL A 34 -6.53 -5.62 9.29
CA VAL A 34 -7.53 -4.56 9.52
C VAL A 34 -8.34 -4.96 10.74
N SER A 35 -8.29 -4.15 11.80
CA SER A 35 -9.01 -4.41 13.07
C SER A 35 -8.77 -5.82 13.63
N GLY A 36 -7.54 -6.33 13.50
CA GLY A 36 -7.14 -7.67 13.94
C GLY A 36 -7.46 -8.82 12.98
N MET A 37 -8.25 -8.58 11.93
CA MET A 37 -8.57 -9.56 10.89
C MET A 37 -7.56 -9.50 9.75
N ASP A 38 -7.12 -10.66 9.28
CA ASP A 38 -6.29 -10.73 8.07
C ASP A 38 -7.16 -10.42 6.84
N ALA A 39 -6.75 -9.43 6.07
CA ALA A 39 -7.36 -9.04 4.81
C ALA A 39 -6.30 -8.98 3.71
N ARG A 40 -6.73 -9.21 2.46
CA ARG A 40 -5.87 -9.02 1.29
C ARG A 40 -6.60 -8.24 0.22
N LEU A 41 -5.90 -7.29 -0.40
CA LEU A 41 -6.26 -6.74 -1.69
C LEU A 41 -5.49 -7.51 -2.76
N LEU A 42 -6.18 -8.12 -3.71
CA LEU A 42 -5.59 -8.74 -4.89
C LEU A 42 -5.93 -7.92 -6.12
N VAL A 43 -4.93 -7.51 -6.88
CA VAL A 43 -5.11 -7.00 -8.24
C VAL A 43 -4.65 -8.09 -9.19
N LEU A 44 -5.60 -8.70 -9.89
CA LEU A 44 -5.36 -9.78 -10.84
C LEU A 44 -5.84 -9.34 -12.22
N ASN A 45 -4.93 -9.28 -13.19
CA ASN A 45 -5.25 -8.91 -14.58
C ASN A 45 -6.08 -7.61 -14.73
N GLY A 46 -5.84 -6.61 -13.88
CA GLY A 46 -6.53 -5.31 -13.92
C GLY A 46 -7.87 -5.25 -13.19
N LYS A 47 -8.28 -6.33 -12.50
CA LYS A 47 -9.42 -6.33 -11.58
C LYS A 47 -8.92 -6.40 -10.14
N ALA A 48 -9.62 -5.72 -9.23
CA ALA A 48 -9.30 -5.75 -7.81
C ALA A 48 -10.30 -6.61 -7.03
N TYR A 49 -9.80 -7.27 -5.99
CA TYR A 49 -10.57 -8.15 -5.12
C TYR A 49 -10.17 -7.93 -3.68
N MET A 50 -11.16 -7.76 -2.80
CA MET A 50 -10.94 -7.93 -1.37
C MET A 50 -11.11 -9.40 -1.02
N VAL A 51 -10.16 -9.95 -0.28
CA VAL A 51 -10.17 -11.34 0.19
C VAL A 51 -10.11 -11.36 1.70
N LEU A 52 -10.98 -12.16 2.32
CA LEU A 52 -11.01 -12.44 3.75
C LEU A 52 -10.65 -13.91 3.98
N PRO A 53 -9.34 -14.25 4.16
CA PRO A 53 -8.86 -15.61 4.35
C PRO A 53 -9.59 -16.44 5.41
N LEU A 54 -9.94 -15.83 6.55
CA LEU A 54 -10.59 -16.54 7.64
C LEU A 54 -11.98 -17.05 7.26
N LEU A 55 -12.72 -16.24 6.50
CA LEU A 55 -14.07 -16.56 6.04
C LEU A 55 -14.08 -17.37 4.74
N LYS A 56 -12.93 -17.47 4.07
CA LYS A 56 -12.80 -18.06 2.72
C LYS A 56 -13.75 -17.40 1.71
N VAL A 57 -13.89 -16.08 1.79
CA VAL A 57 -14.67 -15.29 0.84
C VAL A 57 -13.82 -14.26 0.12
N TYR A 58 -14.28 -13.85 -1.06
CA TYR A 58 -13.76 -12.68 -1.77
C TYR A 58 -14.90 -11.86 -2.37
N MET A 59 -14.63 -10.59 -2.62
CA MET A 59 -15.54 -9.66 -3.28
C MET A 59 -14.75 -8.97 -4.39
N GLU A 60 -15.30 -8.93 -5.60
CA GLU A 60 -14.76 -8.07 -6.66
C GLU A 60 -15.05 -6.61 -6.28
N MET A 61 -14.03 -5.77 -6.39
CA MET A 61 -14.11 -4.36 -6.06
C MET A 61 -14.22 -3.51 -7.32
N SER A 62 -15.12 -2.55 -7.30
CA SER A 62 -15.12 -1.46 -8.27
C SER A 62 -13.93 -0.52 -8.04
N ASN A 63 -13.54 0.22 -9.09
CA ASN A 63 -12.46 1.21 -8.98
C ASN A 63 -12.76 2.32 -7.97
N GLU A 64 -14.04 2.63 -7.76
CA GLU A 64 -14.49 3.62 -6.77
C GLU A 64 -14.25 3.11 -5.34
N GLU A 65 -14.59 1.85 -5.05
CA GLU A 65 -14.38 1.22 -3.73
C GLU A 65 -12.90 1.01 -3.39
N ILE A 66 -12.02 0.84 -4.39
CA ILE A 66 -10.57 0.77 -4.15
C ILE A 66 -10.05 2.11 -3.61
N GLY A 67 -10.58 3.23 -4.09
CA GLY A 67 -10.17 4.57 -3.68
C GLY A 67 -10.53 4.91 -2.24
N ASP A 68 -11.60 4.32 -1.72
CA ASP A 68 -12.06 4.50 -0.33
C ASP A 68 -11.29 3.62 0.68
N LEU A 69 -10.53 2.63 0.20
CA LEU A 69 -9.72 1.77 1.06
C LEU A 69 -8.27 2.25 1.08
N ASP A 70 -7.87 2.79 2.23
CA ASP A 70 -6.47 3.13 2.51
C ASP A 70 -5.64 1.84 2.71
N PHE A 71 -4.99 1.39 1.63
CA PHE A 71 -4.04 0.28 1.68
C PHE A 71 -2.59 0.74 1.97
N GLY A 72 -2.44 1.94 2.56
CA GLY A 72 -1.29 2.80 2.36
C GLY A 72 -1.34 3.42 0.97
N ASN A 73 -0.72 4.58 0.77
CA ASN A 73 -0.47 5.24 -0.52
C ASN A 73 0.21 4.33 -1.57
N ILE A 74 -0.50 3.33 -2.07
CA ILE A 74 -0.18 2.50 -3.21
C ILE A 74 -1.08 3.04 -4.30
N ASP A 75 -0.63 4.11 -4.95
CA ASP A 75 -1.33 4.66 -6.09
C ASP A 75 -1.10 3.74 -7.30
N ILE A 76 -2.16 3.08 -7.74
CA ILE A 76 -2.18 2.16 -8.89
C ILE A 76 -2.69 2.90 -10.14
N GLY A 77 -2.33 4.16 -10.36
CA GLY A 77 -2.84 4.82 -11.57
C GLY A 77 -2.43 6.24 -11.87
N THR A 78 -1.89 7.02 -10.92
CA THR A 78 -1.60 8.41 -11.23
C THR A 78 -0.26 8.60 -11.93
N LYS A 79 -0.28 9.52 -12.91
CA LYS A 79 0.94 10.01 -13.55
C LYS A 79 1.57 11.02 -12.61
N GLU A 80 2.54 10.58 -11.83
CA GLU A 80 3.34 11.49 -11.03
C GLU A 80 4.34 12.26 -11.90
N THR A 81 4.57 13.53 -11.57
CA THR A 81 5.60 14.36 -12.22
C THR A 81 6.79 14.49 -11.29
N TYR A 82 7.97 14.10 -11.75
CA TYR A 82 9.21 14.30 -10.99
C TYR A 82 9.49 15.80 -10.80
N ILE A 83 9.70 16.22 -9.55
CA ILE A 83 9.92 17.64 -9.19
C ILE A 83 11.32 17.93 -8.64
N GLY A 84 12.11 16.92 -8.32
CA GLY A 84 13.54 17.08 -8.00
C GLY A 84 14.08 16.07 -6.99
N SER A 85 15.39 16.12 -6.78
CA SER A 85 16.07 15.37 -5.71
C SER A 85 16.66 16.32 -4.67
N SER A 86 16.73 15.87 -3.44
CA SER A 86 17.42 16.57 -2.35
C SER A 86 18.19 15.60 -1.44
N PHE A 87 18.97 16.16 -0.52
CA PHE A 87 19.61 15.40 0.56
C PHE A 87 18.99 15.79 1.88
N VAL A 88 18.50 14.80 2.62
CA VAL A 88 17.94 15.00 3.97
C VAL A 88 18.81 14.29 4.98
N LYS A 89 19.25 15.03 6.00
CA LYS A 89 20.08 14.49 7.08
C LYS A 89 19.23 14.26 8.32
N GLU A 90 19.21 13.02 8.81
CA GLU A 90 18.52 12.64 10.06
C GLU A 90 19.53 11.93 10.97
N GLY A 91 19.98 12.64 12.01
CA GLY A 91 21.06 12.17 12.87
C GLY A 91 22.36 11.95 12.09
N SER A 92 22.88 10.72 12.14
CA SER A 92 24.10 10.31 11.43
C SER A 92 23.85 9.81 10.00
N LYS A 93 22.59 9.67 9.58
CA LYS A 93 22.22 9.18 8.25
C LYS A 93 21.94 10.35 7.31
N THR A 94 22.40 10.22 6.07
CA THR A 94 22.05 11.12 4.97
C THR A 94 21.28 10.32 3.93
N TYR A 95 20.06 10.75 3.65
CA TYR A 95 19.19 10.16 2.65
C TYR A 95 19.25 10.99 1.38
N THR A 96 19.19 10.31 0.24
CA THR A 96 18.76 10.92 -1.02
C THR A 96 17.24 10.86 -1.06
N VAL A 97 16.58 11.95 -1.41
CA VAL A 97 15.12 12.02 -1.49
C VAL A 97 14.76 12.43 -2.90
N ASP A 98 14.01 11.58 -3.60
CA ASP A 98 13.42 11.91 -4.89
C ASP A 98 11.95 12.25 -4.69
N SER A 99 11.55 13.43 -5.16
CA SER A 99 10.22 14.00 -4.93
C SER A 99 9.42 14.00 -6.22
N TYR A 100 8.16 13.60 -6.12
CA TYR A 100 7.21 13.56 -7.21
C TYR A 100 5.90 14.24 -6.81
N LYS A 101 5.26 14.91 -7.77
CA LYS A 101 3.98 15.59 -7.57
C LYS A 101 2.87 14.87 -8.32
N SER A 102 1.82 14.52 -7.60
CA SER A 102 0.60 13.91 -8.15
C SER A 102 -0.34 14.97 -8.74
N SER A 103 -1.31 14.52 -9.53
CA SER A 103 -2.27 15.42 -10.21
C SER A 103 -3.22 16.15 -9.25
N ASP A 104 -3.49 15.57 -8.08
CA ASP A 104 -4.26 16.17 -6.99
C ASP A 104 -3.47 17.25 -6.22
N GLY A 105 -2.16 17.35 -6.47
CA GLY A 105 -1.27 18.31 -5.83
C GLY A 105 -0.46 17.75 -4.66
N SER A 106 -0.72 16.51 -4.24
CA SER A 106 0.06 15.83 -3.22
C SER A 106 1.51 15.60 -3.68
N VAL A 107 2.42 15.47 -2.72
CA VAL A 107 3.86 15.25 -2.95
C VAL A 107 4.30 13.94 -2.31
N ASN A 108 4.90 13.09 -3.13
CA ASN A 108 5.46 11.79 -2.77
C ASN A 108 6.99 11.88 -2.73
N ASP A 109 7.54 11.77 -1.52
CA ASP A 109 8.98 11.80 -1.23
C ASP A 109 9.49 10.38 -0.97
N TYR A 110 10.33 9.89 -1.89
CA TYR A 110 10.96 8.57 -1.81
C TYR A 110 12.35 8.71 -1.20
N TYR A 111 12.54 8.19 0.01
CA TYR A 111 13.81 8.26 0.74
C TYR A 111 14.66 7.03 0.46
N PHE A 112 15.90 7.27 0.05
CA PHE A 112 16.90 6.26 -0.21
C PHE A 112 18.10 6.41 0.72
N LEU A 113 18.53 5.30 1.32
CA LEU A 113 19.77 5.22 2.09
C LEU A 113 20.72 4.26 1.38
N ASN A 114 21.87 4.76 0.95
CA ASN A 114 22.87 3.98 0.20
C ASN A 114 22.26 3.27 -1.03
N GLY A 115 21.38 3.96 -1.77
CA GLY A 115 20.69 3.43 -2.95
C GLY A 115 19.56 2.44 -2.67
N LYS A 116 19.23 2.17 -1.40
CA LYS A 116 18.08 1.34 -1.02
C LYS A 116 16.91 2.21 -0.59
N TRP A 117 15.73 1.96 -1.15
CA TRP A 117 14.49 2.64 -0.74
C TRP A 117 14.14 2.24 0.70
N THR A 118 13.96 3.22 1.59
CA THR A 118 13.71 2.98 3.01
C THR A 118 12.38 3.51 3.49
N ARG A 119 11.86 4.57 2.85
CA ARG A 119 10.65 5.24 3.31
C ARG A 119 9.97 5.96 2.15
N LEU A 120 8.64 5.92 2.12
CA LEU A 120 7.81 6.85 1.36
C LEU A 120 7.16 7.81 2.35
N VAL A 121 7.14 9.08 1.99
CA VAL A 121 6.41 10.11 2.72
C VAL A 121 5.48 10.80 1.75
N VAL A 122 4.20 10.84 2.09
CA VAL A 122 3.18 11.51 1.29
C VAL A 122 2.74 12.76 2.03
N THR A 123 2.75 13.89 1.35
CA THR A 123 2.29 15.17 1.89
C THR A 123 1.10 15.66 1.06
N ASP A 124 -0.06 15.74 1.69
CA ASP A 124 -1.26 16.32 1.11
C ASP A 124 -1.79 17.45 2.01
N GLY A 125 -1.67 18.69 1.53
CA GLY A 125 -1.98 19.88 2.31
C GLY A 125 -1.19 19.93 3.63
N SER A 126 -1.90 19.80 4.76
CA SER A 126 -1.30 19.72 6.10
C SER A 126 -1.07 18.30 6.59
N THR A 127 -1.59 17.30 5.90
CA THR A 127 -1.50 15.88 6.27
C THR A 127 -0.20 15.31 5.76
N LYS A 128 0.46 14.51 6.60
CA LYS A 128 1.70 13.85 6.27
C LYS A 128 1.66 12.41 6.75
N GLU A 129 1.82 11.49 5.83
CA GLU A 129 1.81 10.06 6.08
C GLU A 129 3.17 9.45 5.73
N SER A 130 3.57 8.42 6.47
CA SER A 130 4.82 7.71 6.22
C SER A 130 4.62 6.21 6.11
N GLN A 131 5.36 5.63 5.17
CA GLN A 131 5.49 4.19 5.04
C GLN A 131 6.97 3.82 5.14
N GLU A 132 7.31 3.04 6.15
CA GLU A 132 8.67 2.54 6.34
C GLU A 132 8.83 1.18 5.68
N ILE A 133 9.92 0.99 4.94
CA ILE A 133 10.25 -0.28 4.34
C ILE A 133 11.17 -1.04 5.28
N THR A 134 10.69 -2.19 5.73
CA THR A 134 11.42 -3.03 6.68
C THR A 134 12.23 -4.11 5.98
N ASP A 135 11.76 -4.61 4.84
CA ASP A 135 12.44 -5.69 4.14
C ASP A 135 12.10 -5.79 2.64
N PHE A 136 13.09 -6.23 1.86
CA PHE A 136 12.94 -6.61 0.45
C PHE A 136 13.31 -8.08 0.28
N LYS A 137 12.34 -8.87 -0.18
CA LYS A 137 12.54 -10.28 -0.52
C LYS A 137 12.30 -10.51 -2.00
N ALA A 138 13.19 -11.28 -2.63
CA ALA A 138 13.02 -11.76 -3.99
C ALA A 138 12.13 -13.00 -4.00
N GLY A 139 11.29 -13.11 -5.03
CA GLY A 139 10.30 -14.18 -5.15
C GLY A 139 9.07 -13.94 -4.28
N VAL A 140 7.94 -14.46 -4.75
CA VAL A 140 6.66 -14.40 -4.06
C VAL A 140 6.00 -15.77 -4.09
N ASN A 141 5.23 -16.08 -3.06
CA ASN A 141 4.42 -17.30 -3.06
C ASN A 141 3.18 -17.06 -3.92
N SER A 142 3.10 -17.74 -5.07
CA SER A 142 2.01 -17.59 -6.03
C SER A 142 0.63 -17.92 -5.45
N SER A 143 0.55 -18.67 -4.34
CA SER A 143 -0.72 -18.95 -3.66
C SER A 143 -1.40 -17.68 -3.12
N TYR A 144 -0.66 -16.59 -2.91
CA TYR A 144 -1.23 -15.31 -2.48
C TYR A 144 -2.01 -14.63 -3.60
N PHE A 145 -1.78 -14.98 -4.86
CA PHE A 145 -2.42 -14.37 -6.03
C PHE A 145 -3.55 -15.26 -6.60
N SER A 146 -4.22 -16.02 -5.73
CA SER A 146 -5.22 -17.01 -6.13
C SER A 146 -6.51 -16.85 -5.33
N LEU A 147 -7.63 -16.82 -6.05
CA LEU A 147 -8.98 -16.89 -5.49
C LEU A 147 -9.48 -18.35 -5.36
N LYS A 148 -8.69 -19.34 -5.77
CA LYS A 148 -9.09 -20.75 -5.69
C LYS A 148 -9.41 -21.16 -4.25
N GLY A 149 -10.60 -21.72 -4.05
CA GLY A 149 -11.07 -22.18 -2.74
C GLY A 149 -11.77 -21.10 -1.91
N TYR A 150 -11.98 -19.92 -2.49
CA TYR A 150 -12.80 -18.86 -1.93
C TYR A 150 -14.16 -18.79 -2.61
N THR A 151 -15.17 -18.37 -1.86
CA THR A 151 -16.53 -18.12 -2.36
C THR A 151 -16.68 -16.63 -2.66
N GLU A 152 -17.18 -16.29 -3.85
CA GLU A 152 -17.55 -14.91 -4.18
C GLU A 152 -18.75 -14.47 -3.35
N ILE A 153 -18.68 -13.28 -2.78
CA ILE A 153 -19.79 -12.62 -2.12
C ILE A 153 -20.10 -11.32 -2.84
N ASP A 154 -21.40 -11.04 -3.00
CA ASP A 154 -21.88 -9.79 -3.55
C ASP A 154 -21.86 -8.73 -2.43
N PRO A 155 -21.12 -7.61 -2.60
CA PRO A 155 -21.07 -6.54 -1.60
C PRO A 155 -22.46 -6.05 -1.18
N SER A 156 -23.45 -6.07 -2.08
CA SER A 156 -24.83 -5.65 -1.79
C SER A 156 -25.57 -6.54 -0.79
N THR A 157 -25.02 -7.72 -0.47
CA THR A 157 -25.57 -8.65 0.51
C THR A 157 -25.04 -8.45 1.92
N LEU A 158 -24.08 -7.55 2.12
CA LEU A 158 -23.43 -7.31 3.43
C LEU A 158 -24.11 -6.25 4.30
N GLY A 159 -25.12 -5.54 3.78
CA GLY A 159 -25.98 -4.63 4.55
C GLY A 159 -25.48 -3.19 4.62
#